data_AF-W4LDN4-F1
#
_entry.id   AF-W4LDN4-F1
#
_cell.length_a   1.000
_cell.length_b   1.000
_cell.length_c   1.000
_cell.angle_alpha   90.00
_cell.angle_beta   90.00
_cell.angle_gamma   90.00
#
_symmetry.space_group_name_H-M   'P 1'
#
loop_
_entity.id
_entity.type
_entity.pdbx_description
1 polymer ?
#
loop_
_entity_poly.entity_id
_entity_poly.type
_entity_poly.pdbx_seq_one_letter_code
_entity_poly.pdbx_strand_id
1 'polypeptide(L)'
;WIHLSEHRGRTNYRKFRRGGYPLGSGGMESANKFICHVRLKRSGAWWYEVNSNQMMALRCAKYNGTFDQVFARYQKRKLNV
;
A
#
# COMPACT_ATOMS: atom_id res chain seq x y z
N TRP A 1 -6.89 16.02 23.07
CA TRP A 1 -6.45 17.40 22.78
C TRP A 1 -4.95 17.53 22.52
N ILE A 2 -4.08 16.84 23.27
CA ILE A 2 -2.61 16.86 23.06
C ILE A 2 -2.21 16.44 21.64
N HIS A 3 -2.67 15.28 21.15
CA HIS A 3 -2.32 14.78 19.82
C HIS A 3 -2.68 15.75 18.68
N LEU A 4 -3.89 16.32 18.72
CA LEU A 4 -4.33 17.32 17.73
C LEU A 4 -3.49 18.58 17.79
N SER A 5 -3.12 19.04 18.99
CA SER A 5 -2.32 20.24 19.18
C SER A 5 -0.90 20.11 18.62
N GLU A 6 -0.27 18.93 18.79
CA GLU A 6 1.06 18.57 18.30
C GLU A 6 1.09 18.44 16.77
N HIS A 7 0.00 17.97 16.17
CA HIS A 7 -0.09 17.69 14.74
C HIS A 7 -0.78 18.78 13.92
N ARG A 8 -1.06 19.97 14.49
CA ARG A 8 -1.76 21.08 13.82
C ARG A 8 -1.12 21.47 12.47
N GLY A 9 0.20 21.32 12.33
CA GLY A 9 0.91 21.60 11.07
C GLY A 9 0.56 20.64 9.92
N ARG A 10 0.04 19.44 10.20
CA ARG A 10 -0.38 18.45 9.19
C ARG A 10 -1.80 18.68 8.66
N THR A 11 -2.53 19.63 9.26
CA THR A 11 -3.96 19.85 9.04
C THR A 11 -4.23 20.97 8.03
N ASN A 12 -3.36 21.16 7.04
CA ASN A 12 -3.47 22.23 6.03
C ASN A 12 -4.54 21.93 4.95
N TYR A 13 -5.75 21.54 5.39
CA TYR A 13 -6.84 21.11 4.51
C TYR A 13 -7.20 22.14 3.44
N ARG A 14 -7.18 23.45 3.77
CA ARG A 14 -7.50 24.50 2.81
C ARG A 14 -6.55 24.50 1.61
N LYS A 15 -5.24 24.34 1.85
CA LYS A 15 -4.21 24.28 0.79
C LYS A 15 -4.41 23.03 -0.06
N PHE A 16 -4.60 21.88 0.58
CA PHE A 16 -4.79 20.61 -0.11
C PHE A 16 -6.09 20.56 -0.92
N ARG A 17 -7.18 21.12 -0.38
CA ARG A 17 -8.45 21.26 -1.09
C ARG A 17 -8.32 22.12 -2.34
N ARG A 18 -7.62 23.26 -2.25
CA ARG A 18 -7.36 24.14 -3.40
C ARG A 18 -6.49 23.46 -4.46
N GLY A 19 -5.56 22.61 -4.04
CA GLY A 19 -4.73 21.79 -4.93
C GLY A 19 -5.42 20.55 -5.50
N GLY A 20 -6.69 20.29 -5.16
CA GLY A 20 -7.44 19.12 -5.64
C GLY A 20 -6.98 17.78 -5.06
N TYR A 21 -6.22 17.79 -3.96
CA TYR A 21 -5.76 16.56 -3.33
C TYR A 21 -6.91 15.83 -2.64
N PRO A 22 -6.96 14.49 -2.71
CA PRO A 22 -7.91 13.71 -1.95
C PRO A 22 -7.63 13.90 -0.45
N LEU A 23 -8.59 14.47 0.27
CA LEU A 23 -8.46 14.77 1.70
C LEU A 23 -8.82 13.59 2.61
N GLY A 24 -9.59 12.63 2.07
CA GLY A 24 -10.07 11.47 2.80
C GLY A 24 -9.18 10.25 2.62
N SER A 25 -9.08 9.42 3.65
CA SER A 25 -8.39 8.13 3.62
C SER A 25 -9.17 7.03 2.90
N GLY A 26 -10.43 7.27 2.53
CA GLY A 26 -11.32 6.23 1.99
C GLY A 26 -10.78 5.48 0.76
N GLY A 27 -10.08 6.18 -0.14
CA GLY A 27 -9.40 5.55 -1.28
C GLY A 27 -8.27 4.61 -0.84
N MET A 28 -7.50 5.00 0.18
CA MET A 28 -6.42 4.19 0.73
C MET A 28 -6.94 3.01 1.55
N GLU A 29 -7.99 3.23 2.35
CA GLU A 29 -8.63 2.18 3.16
C GLU A 29 -9.31 1.13 2.30
N SER A 30 -10.01 1.56 1.24
CA SER A 30 -10.62 0.64 0.27
C SER A 30 -9.54 -0.16 -0.47
N ALA A 31 -8.46 0.48 -0.94
CA ALA A 31 -7.34 -0.22 -1.56
C ALA A 31 -6.72 -1.26 -0.61
N ASN A 32 -6.49 -0.92 0.66
CA ASN A 32 -5.98 -1.86 1.66
C ASN A 32 -6.92 -3.05 1.87
N LYS A 33 -8.24 -2.81 1.91
CA LYS A 33 -9.24 -3.87 2.01
C LYS A 33 -9.22 -4.80 0.79
N PHE A 34 -9.11 -4.27 -0.42
CA PHE A 34 -9.09 -5.08 -1.64
C PHE A 34 -7.76 -5.83 -1.87
N ILE A 35 -6.63 -5.17 -1.66
CA ILE A 35 -5.30 -5.70 -1.97
C ILE A 35 -4.84 -6.64 -0.85
N CYS A 36 -4.84 -6.15 0.40
CA CYS A 36 -4.29 -6.87 1.53
C CYS A 36 -5.28 -7.89 2.11
N HIS A 37 -6.50 -7.47 2.48
CA HIS A 37 -7.38 -8.35 3.27
C HIS A 37 -7.79 -9.61 2.51
N VAL A 38 -8.05 -9.52 1.21
CA VAL A 38 -8.47 -10.65 0.36
C VAL A 38 -7.50 -11.84 0.43
N ARG A 39 -6.21 -11.58 0.65
CA ARG A 39 -5.20 -12.64 0.76
C ARG A 39 -4.67 -12.78 2.20
N LEU A 40 -4.15 -11.71 2.79
CA LEU A 40 -3.43 -11.75 4.06
C LEU A 40 -4.35 -11.92 5.28
N LYS A 41 -5.60 -11.45 5.22
CA LYS A 41 -6.58 -11.57 6.32
C LYS A 41 -7.72 -12.53 6.03
N ARG A 42 -7.52 -13.45 5.09
CA ARG A 42 -8.53 -14.45 4.74
C ARG A 42 -8.61 -15.50 5.85
N SER A 43 -9.82 -15.80 6.33
CA SER A 43 -10.05 -16.85 7.33
C SER A 43 -9.48 -18.19 6.86
N GLY A 44 -8.79 -18.90 7.76
CA GLY A 44 -8.14 -20.19 7.46
C GLY A 44 -6.82 -20.08 6.69
N ALA A 45 -6.37 -18.88 6.32
CA ALA A 45 -5.03 -18.69 5.75
C ALA A 45 -3.98 -18.51 6.86
N TRP A 46 -2.84 -19.17 6.70
CA TRP A 46 -1.67 -19.03 7.57
C TRP A 46 -0.44 -18.61 6.78
N TRP A 47 0.44 -17.85 7.43
CA TRP A 47 1.57 -17.19 6.78
C TRP A 47 2.74 -17.03 7.75
N TYR A 48 3.95 -17.08 7.20
CA TYR A 48 5.12 -16.56 7.88
C TYR A 48 5.16 -15.04 7.75
N GLU A 49 5.31 -14.35 8.88
CA GLU A 49 5.41 -12.88 8.94
C GLU A 49 6.53 -12.35 8.02
N VAL A 50 7.66 -13.05 7.99
CA VAL A 50 8.83 -12.71 7.15
C VAL A 50 8.55 -12.64 5.65
N ASN A 51 7.46 -13.28 5.19
CA ASN A 51 7.05 -13.33 3.79
C ASN A 51 5.87 -12.38 3.47
N SER A 52 5.28 -11.75 4.50
CA SER A 52 4.08 -10.92 4.36
C SER A 52 4.33 -9.70 3.48
N ASN A 53 5.49 -9.05 3.66
CA ASN A 53 5.87 -7.86 2.89
C ASN A 53 6.05 -8.18 1.40
N GLN A 54 6.70 -9.30 1.06
CA GLN A 54 6.88 -9.73 -0.32
C GLN A 54 5.53 -10.08 -0.95
N MET A 55 4.65 -10.78 -0.22
CA MET A 55 3.30 -11.08 -0.70
C MET A 55 2.48 -9.82 -0.94
N MET A 56 2.57 -8.82 -0.06
CA MET A 56 1.92 -7.53 -0.24
C MET A 56 2.45 -6.81 -1.50
N ALA A 57 3.77 -6.78 -1.69
CA ALA A 57 4.39 -6.18 -2.87
C ALA A 57 3.92 -6.83 -4.18
N LEU A 58 3.85 -8.16 -4.23
CA LEU A 58 3.35 -8.90 -5.39
C LEU A 58 1.88 -8.58 -5.69
N ARG A 59 1.05 -8.48 -4.65
CA ARG A 59 -0.37 -8.09 -4.79
C ARG A 59 -0.49 -6.67 -5.33
N CYS A 60 0.26 -5.70 -4.79
CA CYS A 60 0.29 -4.34 -5.31
C CYS A 60 0.70 -4.32 -6.79
N ALA A 61 1.76 -5.03 -7.17
CA ALA A 61 2.22 -5.10 -8.54
C ALA A 61 1.16 -5.68 -9.50
N LYS A 62 0.39 -6.67 -9.04
CA LYS A 62 -0.72 -7.24 -9.81
C LYS A 62 -1.83 -6.23 -10.07
N TYR A 63 -2.31 -5.51 -9.05
CA TYR A 63 -3.40 -4.53 -9.23
C TYR A 63 -2.94 -3.26 -9.95
N ASN A 64 -1.65 -2.90 -9.84
CA ASN A 64 -1.08 -1.76 -10.54
C ASN A 64 -0.70 -2.08 -12.00
N GLY A 65 -0.82 -3.34 -12.45
CA GLY A 65 -0.40 -3.75 -13.80
C GLY A 65 1.11 -3.76 -14.01
N THR A 66 1.91 -3.66 -12.95
CA THR A 66 3.39 -3.59 -13.02
C THR A 66 4.04 -4.93 -12.70
N PHE A 67 3.28 -6.02 -12.67
CA PHE A 67 3.76 -7.35 -12.29
C PHE A 67 4.92 -7.82 -13.18
N ASP A 68 4.79 -7.68 -14.51
CA ASP A 68 5.81 -8.10 -15.47
C ASP A 68 7.12 -7.35 -15.27
N GLN A 69 7.06 -6.06 -14.95
CA GLN A 69 8.25 -5.24 -14.66
C GLN A 69 8.95 -5.72 -13.38
N VAL A 70 8.18 -6.01 -12.32
CA VAL A 70 8.70 -6.54 -11.06
C VAL A 70 9.34 -7.92 -11.30
N PHE A 71 8.70 -8.76 -12.11
CA PHE A 71 9.19 -10.09 -12.41
C PHE A 71 10.47 -10.07 -13.27
N ALA A 72 10.51 -9.22 -14.30
CA ALA A 72 11.71 -9.00 -15.11
C ALA A 72 12.88 -8.49 -14.24
N ARG A 73 12.63 -7.57 -13.31
CA ARG A 73 13.63 -7.10 -12.35
C ARG A 73 14.12 -8.21 -11.44
N TYR A 74 13.22 -9.08 -10.97
CA TYR A 74 13.59 -10.25 -10.17
C TYR A 74 14.46 -11.23 -10.96
N GLN A 75 14.10 -11.53 -12.21
CA GLN A 75 14.89 -12.40 -13.09
C GLN A 75 16.30 -11.86 -13.29
N LYS A 76 16.46 -10.58 -13.64
CA LYS A 76 17.79 -9.94 -13.78
C LYS A 76 18.62 -10.08 -12.51
N ARG A 77 18.04 -9.75 -11.35
CA ARG A 77 18.71 -9.84 -10.06
C ARG A 77 19.10 -11.28 -9.68
N LYS A 78 18.31 -12.28 -10.05
CA LYS A 78 18.60 -13.69 -9.78
C LYS A 78 19.68 -14.25 -10.73
N LEU A 79 19.74 -13.74 -11.95
CA LEU A 79 20.67 -14.18 -12.99
C LEU A 79 22.04 -13.48 -12.92
N ASN A 80 22.26 -12.54 -11.99
CA ASN A 80 23.50 -11.75 -11.87
C ASN A 80 23.96 -11.14 -13.21
N VAL A 81 23.00 -10.65 -14.00
CA VAL A 81 23.24 -9.78 -15.17
C VAL A 81 22.74 -8.38 -14.86
#